data_AF-A0A7C3F4Y6-F1
#
_entry.id   AF-A0A7C3F4Y6-F1
#
_cell.length_a   1.000
_cell.length_b   1.000
_cell.length_c   1.000
_cell.angle_alpha   90.00
_cell.angle_beta   90.00
_cell.angle_gamma   90.00
#
_symmetry.space_group_name_H-M   'P 1'
#
loop_
_entity.id
_entity.type
_entity.pdbx_description
1 polymer ?
#
loop_
_entity_poly.entity_id
_entity_poly.type
_entity_poly.pdbx_seq_one_letter_code
_entity_poly.pdbx_strand_id
1 'polypeptide(L)'
;MRVENRKIEGDIKINEEVTMNGTINGSAIVLKGGLLVLNGIVNQDLILESDSKAQVFGSVNGNIYNKGGELEIHGTIMGTIHKEAGIIVIYPESNIKGKIY
;
A
#
# COMPACT_ATOMS: atom_id res chain seq x y z
N MET A 1 -5.53 -6.23 -14.85
CA MET A 1 -6.35 -5.91 -13.67
C MET A 1 -7.05 -7.14 -13.08
N ARG A 2 -6.62 -7.58 -11.90
CA ARG A 2 -7.27 -8.60 -11.05
C ARG A 2 -7.97 -7.89 -9.88
N VAL A 3 -9.19 -8.29 -9.54
CA VAL A 3 -9.96 -7.69 -8.42
C VAL A 3 -10.10 -8.70 -7.29
N GLU A 4 -9.68 -8.33 -6.09
CA GLU A 4 -9.80 -9.13 -4.86
C GLU A 4 -10.76 -8.46 -3.88
N ASN A 5 -11.93 -9.07 -3.72
CA ASN A 5 -12.97 -8.62 -2.79
C ASN A 5 -12.95 -9.41 -1.47
N ARG A 6 -12.12 -10.45 -1.39
CA ARG A 6 -12.11 -11.38 -0.27
C ARG A 6 -11.08 -11.00 0.78
N LYS A 7 -11.22 -11.62 1.94
CA LYS A 7 -10.17 -11.64 2.94
C LYS A 7 -9.03 -12.56 2.47
N ILE A 8 -7.80 -12.09 2.59
CA ILE A 8 -6.58 -12.86 2.36
C ILE A 8 -5.88 -13.01 3.71
N GLU A 9 -5.64 -14.25 4.13
CA GLU A 9 -4.88 -14.54 5.34
C GLU A 9 -3.38 -14.57 5.02
N GLY A 10 -2.59 -13.85 5.82
CA GLY A 10 -1.15 -13.73 5.62
C GLY A 10 -0.73 -12.70 4.57
N ASP A 11 0.55 -12.74 4.21
CA ASP A 11 1.16 -11.77 3.31
C ASP A 11 0.87 -12.08 1.84
N ILE A 12 0.78 -11.04 1.02
CA ILE A 12 0.60 -11.16 -0.42
C ILE A 12 1.73 -10.46 -1.19
N LYS A 13 2.19 -11.10 -2.26
CA LYS A 13 3.10 -10.51 -3.25
C LYS A 13 2.32 -10.15 -4.51
N ILE A 14 2.50 -8.94 -4.99
CA ILE A 14 1.77 -8.37 -6.12
C ILE A 14 2.78 -8.00 -7.20
N ASN A 15 2.80 -8.73 -8.30
CA ASN A 15 3.65 -8.49 -9.47
C ASN A 15 2.85 -8.10 -10.73
N GLU A 16 1.56 -7.85 -10.54
CA GLU A 16 0.61 -7.46 -11.56
C GLU A 16 -0.29 -6.34 -11.02
N GLU A 17 -1.22 -5.88 -11.83
CA GLU A 17 -2.23 -4.91 -11.39
C GLU A 17 -3.34 -5.60 -10.60
N VAL A 18 -3.45 -5.27 -9.32
CA VAL A 18 -4.45 -5.80 -8.38
C VAL A 18 -5.23 -4.65 -7.74
N THR A 19 -6.55 -4.74 -7.77
CA THR A 19 -7.45 -3.93 -6.96
C THR A 19 -7.92 -4.73 -5.75
N MET A 20 -7.51 -4.31 -4.56
CA MET A 20 -7.85 -4.92 -3.28
C MET A 20 -8.99 -4.14 -2.61
N ASN A 21 -10.20 -4.69 -2.67
CA ASN A 21 -11.37 -4.17 -1.96
C ASN A 21 -11.60 -4.88 -0.61
N GLY A 22 -11.02 -6.07 -0.44
CA GLY A 22 -11.15 -6.87 0.77
C GLY A 22 -10.13 -6.50 1.86
N THR A 23 -9.77 -7.49 2.68
CA THR A 23 -8.83 -7.30 3.79
C THR A 23 -7.64 -8.21 3.62
N ILE A 24 -6.43 -7.66 3.68
CA ILE A 24 -5.17 -8.41 3.77
C ILE A 24 -4.80 -8.49 5.25
N ASN A 25 -4.88 -9.69 5.80
CA ASN A 25 -4.59 -10.02 7.20
C ASN A 25 -3.09 -10.26 7.43
N GLY A 26 -2.27 -9.43 6.79
CA GLY A 26 -0.82 -9.52 6.71
C GLY A 26 -0.27 -8.29 6.00
N SER A 27 0.92 -8.42 5.45
CA SER A 27 1.59 -7.38 4.69
C SER A 27 1.32 -7.49 3.18
N ALA A 28 1.26 -6.35 2.50
CA ALA A 28 1.17 -6.28 1.05
C ALA A 28 2.53 -5.89 0.48
N ILE A 29 3.10 -6.74 -0.37
CA ILE A 29 4.41 -6.52 -1.01
C ILE A 29 4.19 -6.30 -2.50
N VAL A 30 4.29 -5.05 -2.95
CA VAL A 30 4.19 -4.70 -4.37
C VAL A 30 5.58 -4.83 -4.98
N LEU A 31 5.74 -5.88 -5.78
CA LEU A 31 6.97 -6.18 -6.49
C LEU A 31 7.12 -5.26 -7.71
N LYS A 32 8.32 -5.26 -8.29
CA LYS A 32 8.64 -4.52 -9.53
C LYS A 32 7.59 -4.74 -10.62
N GLY A 33 7.08 -3.64 -11.19
CA GLY A 33 6.04 -3.64 -12.22
C GLY A 33 4.62 -3.92 -11.71
N GLY A 34 4.46 -4.24 -10.42
CA GLY A 34 3.16 -4.40 -9.79
C GLY A 34 2.46 -3.07 -9.55
N LEU A 35 1.13 -3.09 -9.60
CA LEU A 35 0.27 -1.96 -9.25
C LEU A 35 -0.78 -2.44 -8.25
N LEU A 36 -0.81 -1.85 -7.06
CA LEU A 36 -1.84 -2.09 -6.06
C LEU A 36 -2.78 -0.89 -5.96
N VAL A 37 -4.07 -1.11 -6.21
CA VAL A 37 -5.13 -0.17 -5.85
C VAL A 37 -5.83 -0.70 -4.60
N LEU A 38 -5.56 -0.10 -3.45
CA LEU A 38 -6.09 -0.53 -2.15
C LEU A 38 -7.31 0.31 -1.79
N ASN A 39 -8.52 -0.24 -1.95
CA ASN A 39 -9.76 0.32 -1.41
C ASN A 39 -10.12 -0.27 -0.05
N GLY A 40 -9.58 -1.46 0.25
CA GLY A 40 -9.82 -2.19 1.49
C GLY A 40 -8.78 -1.91 2.58
N ILE A 41 -8.40 -2.94 3.33
CA ILE A 41 -7.54 -2.79 4.52
C ILE A 41 -6.32 -3.71 4.42
N VAL A 42 -5.13 -3.17 4.68
CA VAL A 42 -3.92 -3.93 4.99
C VAL A 42 -3.67 -3.84 6.49
N ASN A 43 -3.70 -4.97 7.20
CA ASN A 43 -3.61 -4.98 8.66
C ASN A 43 -2.17 -4.86 9.20
N GLN A 44 -1.16 -5.15 8.39
CA GLN A 44 0.24 -4.94 8.73
C GLN A 44 0.85 -3.92 7.76
N ASP A 45 1.99 -4.26 7.15
CA ASP A 45 2.82 -3.31 6.42
C ASP A 45 2.51 -3.31 4.91
N LEU A 46 2.78 -2.18 4.26
CA LEU A 46 2.78 -2.05 2.81
C LEU A 46 4.21 -1.80 2.34
N ILE A 47 4.76 -2.70 1.52
CA ILE A 47 6.12 -2.59 0.99
C ILE A 47 6.03 -2.38 -0.52
N LEU A 48 6.61 -1.28 -1.00
CA LEU A 48 6.78 -1.00 -2.43
C LEU A 48 8.24 -1.22 -2.80
N GLU A 49 8.48 -2.19 -3.68
CA GLU A 49 9.79 -2.39 -4.31
C GLU A 49 10.01 -1.38 -5.44
N SER A 50 11.23 -1.30 -5.97
CA SER A 50 11.56 -0.37 -7.05
C SER A 50 10.70 -0.62 -8.30
N ASP A 51 10.30 0.47 -8.97
CA ASP A 51 9.41 0.46 -10.14
C ASP A 51 8.04 -0.19 -9.87
N SER A 52 7.55 -0.13 -8.62
CA SER A 52 6.18 -0.53 -8.25
C SER A 52 5.28 0.67 -8.03
N LYS A 53 3.96 0.46 -8.02
CA LYS A 53 2.98 1.52 -7.79
C LYS A 53 1.93 1.09 -6.78
N ALA A 54 1.55 1.97 -5.86
CA ALA A 54 0.44 1.75 -4.95
C ALA A 54 -0.43 3.00 -4.80
N GLN A 55 -1.74 2.83 -4.93
CA GLN A 55 -2.75 3.84 -4.66
C GLN A 55 -3.58 3.40 -3.46
N VAL A 56 -3.49 4.13 -2.36
CA VAL A 56 -4.14 3.78 -1.10
C VAL A 56 -5.35 4.68 -0.90
N PHE A 57 -6.53 4.17 -1.23
CA PHE A 57 -7.83 4.79 -0.94
C PHE A 57 -8.42 4.28 0.39
N GLY A 58 -8.06 3.07 0.79
CA GLY A 58 -8.53 2.42 2.00
C GLY A 58 -7.65 2.72 3.22
N SER A 59 -7.18 1.68 3.92
CA SER A 59 -6.37 1.84 5.13
C SER A 59 -5.18 0.89 5.21
N VAL A 60 -4.05 1.40 5.72
CA VAL A 60 -2.89 0.59 6.11
C VAL A 60 -2.68 0.79 7.62
N ASN A 61 -2.80 -0.31 8.37
CA ASN A 61 -2.72 -0.27 9.83
C ASN A 61 -1.27 -0.32 10.35
N GLY A 62 -0.35 -0.89 9.58
CA GLY A 62 1.08 -0.89 9.86
C GLY A 62 1.84 0.21 9.14
N ASN A 63 3.13 -0.04 8.91
CA ASN A 63 4.05 0.90 8.29
C ASN A 63 4.05 0.78 6.77
N ILE A 64 4.45 1.85 6.09
CA ILE A 64 4.69 1.83 4.65
C ILE A 64 6.17 1.99 4.39
N TYR A 65 6.75 1.10 3.58
CA TYR A 65 8.14 1.17 3.13
C TYR A 65 8.15 1.38 1.62
N ASN A 66 8.50 2.60 1.18
CA ASN A 66 8.67 2.90 -0.23
C ASN A 66 10.16 2.83 -0.61
N LYS A 67 10.57 1.72 -1.22
CA LYS A 67 11.96 1.43 -1.64
C LYS A 67 12.28 1.85 -3.06
N GLY A 68 11.47 2.72 -3.67
CA GLY A 68 11.67 3.17 -5.04
C GLY A 68 10.46 3.03 -5.97
N GLY A 69 9.27 2.88 -5.40
CA GLY A 69 8.00 2.92 -6.13
C GLY A 69 7.34 4.29 -6.10
N GLU A 70 6.16 4.35 -6.70
CA GLU A 70 5.24 5.49 -6.65
C GLU A 70 4.10 5.17 -5.69
N LEU A 71 4.02 5.92 -4.60
CA LEU A 71 2.97 5.77 -3.58
C LEU A 71 2.04 6.98 -3.61
N GLU A 72 0.77 6.75 -3.89
CA GLU A 72 -0.30 7.74 -3.79
C GLU A 72 -1.18 7.40 -2.58
N ILE A 73 -1.36 8.35 -1.68
CA ILE A 73 -2.16 8.18 -0.46
C ILE A 73 -3.34 9.13 -0.54
N HIS A 74 -4.54 8.56 -0.47
CA HIS A 74 -5.82 9.24 -0.33
C HIS A 74 -6.54 8.81 0.96
N GLY A 75 -6.21 7.63 1.49
CA GLY A 75 -6.86 7.00 2.62
C GLY A 75 -6.16 7.25 3.97
N THR A 76 -6.28 6.27 4.86
CA THR A 76 -5.75 6.36 6.23
C THR A 76 -4.51 5.51 6.42
N ILE A 77 -3.43 6.11 6.92
CA ILE A 77 -2.21 5.42 7.31
C ILE A 77 -2.03 5.54 8.82
N MET A 78 -2.12 4.41 9.52
CA MET A 78 -2.01 4.39 10.98
C MET A 78 -0.55 4.36 11.44
N GLY A 79 0.32 3.65 10.70
CA GLY A 79 1.73 3.55 11.00
C GLY A 79 2.59 4.63 10.36
N THR A 80 3.89 4.38 10.35
CA THR A 80 4.91 5.29 9.85
C THR A 80 5.17 5.05 8.37
N ILE A 81 5.43 6.11 7.62
CA ILE A 81 5.83 6.06 6.22
C ILE A 81 7.35 6.26 6.14
N HIS A 82 8.06 5.27 5.61
CA HIS A 82 9.49 5.28 5.36
C HIS A 82 9.74 5.47 3.86
N LYS A 83 10.24 6.64 3.47
CA LYS A 83 10.62 6.92 2.10
C LYS A 83 12.13 6.65 1.91
N GLU A 84 12.46 5.45 1.47
CA GLU A 84 13.86 5.12 1.13
C GLU A 84 14.23 5.66 -0.27
N ALA A 85 13.32 5.53 -1.25
CA ALA A 85 13.47 6.06 -2.59
C ALA A 85 12.10 6.29 -3.26
N GLY A 86 12.11 6.79 -4.50
CA GLY A 86 10.88 6.97 -5.29
C GLY A 86 10.08 8.22 -4.89
N ILE A 87 8.77 8.18 -5.17
CA ILE A 87 7.87 9.33 -5.02
C ILE A 87 6.73 8.94 -4.08
N ILE A 88 6.38 9.86 -3.18
CA ILE A 88 5.19 9.77 -2.35
C ILE A 88 4.36 11.01 -2.61
N VAL A 89 3.10 10.82 -2.98
CA VAL A 89 2.11 11.88 -3.14
C VAL A 89 1.03 11.67 -2.08
N ILE A 90 0.87 12.66 -1.21
CA ILE A 90 -0.13 12.64 -0.15
C ILE A 90 -1.21 13.65 -0.53
N TYR A 91 -2.42 13.17 -0.71
CA TYR A 91 -3.54 14.01 -1.08
C TYR A 91 -4.22 14.62 0.17
N PRO A 92 -4.85 15.81 0.07
CA PRO A 92 -5.41 16.54 1.21
C PRO A 92 -6.42 15.78 2.07
N GLU A 93 -7.13 14.82 1.49
CA GLU A 93 -8.11 13.95 2.15
C GLU A 93 -7.47 12.87 3.04
N SER A 94 -6.15 12.67 2.92
CA SER A 94 -5.44 11.61 3.63
C SER A 94 -5.38 11.85 5.13
N ASN A 95 -5.42 10.76 5.89
CA ASN A 95 -5.24 10.80 7.34
C ASN A 95 -4.02 9.97 7.75
N ILE A 96 -2.91 10.64 8.03
CA ILE A 96 -1.67 9.99 8.46
C ILE A 96 -1.54 10.20 9.98
N LYS A 97 -1.61 9.11 10.75
CA LYS A 97 -1.46 9.12 12.22
C LYS A 97 -0.01 8.97 12.65
N GLY A 98 0.81 8.29 11.85
CA GLY A 98 2.23 8.11 12.13
C GLY A 98 3.09 9.28 11.66
N LYS A 99 4.39 9.01 11.56
CA LYS A 99 5.39 9.96 11.06
C LYS A 99 5.77 9.64 9.62
N ILE A 100 6.38 10.59 8.95
CA ILE A 100 6.97 10.42 7.61
C ILE A 100 8.47 10.65 7.76
N TYR A 101 9.28 9.68 7.33
CA TYR A 101 10.74 9.73 7.31
C TYR A 101 11.25 9.71 5.88
#